data_AF-A0A5R9QTB3-F1
#
_entry.id   AF-A0A5R9QTB3-F1
#
_cell.length_a   1.000
_cell.length_b   1.000
_cell.length_c   1.000
_cell.angle_alpha   90.00
_cell.angle_beta   90.00
_cell.angle_gamma   90.00
#
_symmetry.space_group_name_H-M   'P 1'
#
loop_
_entity.id
_entity.type
_entity.pdbx_description
1 polymer ?
#
loop_
_entity_poly.entity_id
_entity_poly.type
_entity_poly.pdbx_seq_one_letter_code
_entity_poly.pdbx_strand_id
1 'polypeptide(L)'
;MKAAFYQVQGSTRDVLEVGEVAEPVPGRGGVRRRVVVLGLNPSDIKAAAYVPEVGTRVRLDQIVDAQKAMESAAVIGKILVEVTSDAR
;
A
#
# COMPACT_ATOMS: atom_id res chain seq x y z
N MET A 1 -9.83 14.64 14.87
CA MET A 1 -8.44 14.17 14.73
C MET A 1 -7.92 14.67 13.41
N LYS A 2 -6.70 15.21 13.40
CA LYS A 2 -6.07 15.67 12.17
C LYS A 2 -5.75 14.50 11.25
N ALA A 3 -6.10 14.61 9.97
CA ALA A 3 -5.85 13.59 8.96
C ALA A 3 -5.53 14.23 7.60
N ALA A 4 -4.85 13.47 6.74
CA ALA A 4 -4.77 13.74 5.31
C ALA A 4 -5.77 12.81 4.59
N PHE A 5 -6.67 13.37 3.78
CA PHE A 5 -7.75 12.61 3.13
C PHE A 5 -8.12 13.22 1.77
N TYR A 6 -8.85 12.46 0.96
CA TYR A 6 -9.45 12.92 -0.28
C TYR A 6 -10.87 12.34 -0.37
N GLN A 7 -11.79 13.07 -0.99
CA GLN A 7 -13.17 12.63 -1.19
C GLN A 7 -13.45 12.16 -2.62
N VAL A 8 -12.65 12.65 -3.57
CA VAL A 8 -12.74 12.35 -5.00
C VAL A 8 -11.39 11.89 -5.51
N GLN A 9 -11.39 11.08 -6.56
CA GLN A 9 -10.16 10.61 -7.21
C GLN A 9 -9.56 11.73 -8.08
N GLY A 10 -8.24 11.82 -8.11
CA GLY A 10 -7.51 12.79 -8.93
C GLY A 10 -6.03 12.83 -8.61
N SER A 11 -5.32 13.77 -9.23
CA SER A 11 -3.92 14.08 -8.88
C SER A 11 -3.85 14.48 -7.40
N THR A 12 -2.85 13.97 -6.68
CA THR A 12 -2.66 14.26 -5.25
C THR A 12 -2.67 15.76 -4.94
N ARG A 13 -2.12 16.59 -5.84
CA ARG A 13 -2.11 18.05 -5.68
C ARG A 13 -3.50 18.68 -5.66
N ASP A 14 -4.45 18.05 -6.36
CA ASP A 14 -5.77 18.61 -6.60
C ASP A 14 -6.82 18.07 -5.61
N VAL A 15 -6.55 16.91 -4.99
CA VAL A 15 -7.56 16.19 -4.18
C VAL A 15 -7.15 15.88 -2.74
N LEU A 16 -5.85 15.92 -2.41
CA LEU A 16 -5.40 15.60 -1.05
C LEU A 16 -5.49 16.83 -0.15
N GLU A 17 -6.30 16.72 0.89
CA GLU A 17 -6.54 17.77 1.87
C GLU A 17 -6.06 17.36 3.25
N VAL A 18 -5.65 18.33 4.07
CA VAL A 18 -5.37 18.14 5.49
C VAL A 18 -6.43 18.86 6.29
N GLY A 19 -7.12 18.14 7.17
CA GLY A 19 -8.21 18.69 7.97
C GLY A 19 -8.50 17.89 9.23
N GLU A 20 -9.56 18.29 9.93
CA GLU A 20 -10.08 17.56 11.08
C GLU A 20 -11.17 16.59 10.64
N VAL A 21 -11.07 15.34 11.08
CA VAL A 21 -12.09 14.31 10.90
C VAL A 21 -12.58 13.80 12.25
N ALA A 22 -13.77 13.20 12.31
CA ALA A 22 -14.29 12.60 13.53
C ALA A 22 -13.29 11.58 14.11
N GLU A 23 -13.15 11.55 15.44
CA GLU A 23 -12.25 10.59 16.07
C GLU A 23 -12.81 9.17 15.92
N PRO A 24 -12.05 8.23 15.32
CA PRO A 24 -12.56 6.90 15.04
C PRO A 24 -12.78 6.11 16.33
N VAL A 25 -13.96 5.50 16.43
CA VAL A 25 -14.32 4.58 17.51
C VAL A 25 -14.06 3.14 17.03
N PRO A 26 -13.12 2.41 17.64
CA PRO A 26 -12.87 1.03 17.23
C PRO A 26 -14.07 0.13 17.53
N GLY A 27 -14.44 -0.73 16.58
CA GLY A 27 -15.46 -1.76 16.76
C GLY A 27 -14.97 -2.94 17.63
N ARG A 28 -15.80 -3.99 17.75
CA ARG A 28 -15.44 -5.19 18.54
C ARG A 28 -14.14 -5.82 18.02
N GLY A 29 -13.16 -5.95 18.90
CA GLY A 29 -11.82 -6.46 18.55
C GLY A 29 -10.90 -5.44 17.88
N GLY A 30 -11.40 -4.24 17.56
CA GLY A 30 -10.60 -3.14 17.03
C GLY A 30 -9.77 -2.48 18.12
N VAL A 31 -8.63 -1.93 17.71
CA VAL A 31 -7.76 -1.13 18.58
C VAL A 31 -7.56 0.25 17.98
N ARG A 32 -7.41 1.26 18.84
CA ARG A 32 -7.01 2.61 18.44
C ARG A 32 -5.54 2.81 18.79
N ARG A 33 -4.76 3.34 17.85
CA ARG A 33 -3.34 3.64 18.03
C ARG A 33 -3.08 5.10 17.72
N ARG A 34 -2.12 5.70 18.41
CA ARG A 34 -1.59 7.01 18.04
C ARG A 34 -0.56 6.81 16.94
N VAL A 35 -0.81 7.40 15.77
CA VAL A 35 0.18 7.47 14.70
C VAL A 35 1.20 8.55 15.09
N VAL A 36 2.47 8.16 15.21
CA VAL A 36 3.59 9.07 15.48
C VAL A 36 4.35 9.37 14.19
N VAL A 37 4.56 8.32 13.39
CA VAL A 37 5.20 8.37 12.07
C VAL A 37 4.42 7.48 11.13
N LEU A 38 4.31 7.88 9.87
CA LEU A 38 3.73 7.09 8.78
C LEU A 38 4.69 7.12 7.59
N GLY A 39 5.01 5.95 7.03
CA GLY A 39 5.75 5.87 5.76
C GLY A 39 4.79 6.07 4.57
N LEU A 40 5.20 6.89 3.61
CA LEU A 40 4.48 7.01 2.33
C LEU A 40 4.93 5.89 1.40
N ASN A 41 3.96 5.23 0.78
CA ASN A 41 4.15 4.17 -0.18
C ASN A 41 3.73 4.63 -1.57
N PRO A 42 4.37 4.13 -2.65
CA PRO A 42 3.90 4.44 -3.99
C PRO A 42 2.45 3.99 -4.28
N SER A 43 1.94 3.01 -3.52
CA SER A 43 0.53 2.62 -3.55
C SER A 43 -0.43 3.72 -3.09
N ASP A 44 0.04 4.70 -2.32
CA ASP A 44 -0.80 5.78 -1.78
C ASP A 44 -1.22 6.78 -2.87
N ILE A 45 -0.57 6.72 -4.04
CA ILE A 45 -0.83 7.56 -5.22
C ILE A 45 -1.57 6.76 -6.32
N LYS A 46 -2.12 5.57 -6.00
CA LYS A 46 -2.73 4.64 -6.97
C LYS A 46 -3.90 5.18 -7.81
N ALA A 47 -4.31 6.43 -7.66
CA ALA A 47 -5.40 7.01 -8.40
C ALA A 47 -5.07 7.48 -9.83
N ALA A 48 -3.80 7.64 -10.27
CA ALA A 48 -3.58 8.08 -11.68
C ALA A 48 -2.22 7.84 -12.36
N ALA A 49 -1.08 7.74 -11.67
CA ALA A 49 0.24 7.85 -12.34
C ALA A 49 1.31 6.85 -11.87
N TYR A 50 0.97 5.91 -11.00
CA TYR A 50 1.97 5.00 -10.48
C TYR A 50 2.32 3.91 -11.52
N VAL A 51 3.49 4.07 -12.15
CA VAL A 51 4.13 3.02 -12.95
C VAL A 51 5.18 2.33 -12.05
N PRO A 52 4.87 1.17 -11.44
CA PRO A 52 5.87 0.43 -10.70
C PRO A 52 6.99 -0.03 -11.62
N GLU A 53 8.23 0.20 -11.21
CA GLU A 53 9.32 -0.65 -11.66
C GLU A 53 9.10 -2.06 -11.11
N VAL A 54 9.01 -3.04 -12.00
CA VAL A 54 8.91 -4.45 -11.64
C VAL A 54 10.32 -4.98 -11.50
N GLY A 55 10.73 -5.25 -10.26
CA GLY A 55 12.05 -5.82 -9.97
C GLY A 55 12.15 -7.30 -10.32
N THR A 56 11.07 -8.06 -10.09
CA THR A 56 11.00 -9.48 -10.50
C THR A 56 9.55 -9.99 -10.55
N ARG A 57 9.36 -11.14 -11.19
CA ARG A 57 8.10 -11.91 -11.24
C ARG A 57 8.36 -13.30 -10.65
N VAL A 58 7.49 -13.73 -9.75
CA VAL A 58 7.57 -15.05 -9.10
C VAL A 58 6.21 -15.73 -9.15
N ARG A 59 6.20 -17.06 -9.07
CA ARG A 59 4.96 -17.79 -8.84
C ARG A 59 4.57 -17.77 -7.37
N LEU A 60 3.30 -18.05 -7.07
CA LEU A 60 2.78 -18.09 -5.71
C LEU A 60 3.54 -19.07 -4.78
N ASP A 61 3.99 -20.21 -5.28
CA ASP A 61 4.77 -21.20 -4.54
C ASP A 61 6.15 -20.67 -4.10
N GLN A 62 6.60 -19.54 -4.63
CA GLN A 62 7.90 -18.92 -4.34
C GLN A 62 7.80 -17.69 -3.41
N ILE A 63 6.64 -17.44 -2.80
CA ILE A 63 6.39 -16.19 -2.05
C ILE A 63 7.33 -16.00 -0.84
N VAL A 64 7.77 -17.09 -0.21
CA VAL A 64 8.70 -17.03 0.91
C VAL A 64 10.06 -16.49 0.46
N ASP A 65 10.56 -16.94 -0.68
CA ASP A 65 11.85 -16.49 -1.21
C ASP A 65 11.75 -15.05 -1.73
N ALA A 66 10.61 -14.67 -2.30
CA ALA A 66 10.32 -13.28 -2.64
C ALA A 66 10.36 -12.35 -1.41
N GLN A 67 9.80 -12.78 -0.27
CA GLN A 67 9.85 -12.00 0.97
C GLN A 67 11.28 -11.86 1.51
N LYS A 68 12.09 -12.92 1.46
CA LYS A 68 13.51 -12.85 1.85
C LYS A 68 14.32 -11.91 0.95
N ALA A 69 14.05 -11.94 -0.36
CA ALA A 69 14.68 -11.04 -1.32
C ALA A 69 14.33 -9.56 -1.04
N MET A 70 13.10 -9.30 -0.58
CA MET A 70 12.67 -7.97 -0.15
C MET A 70 13.35 -7.54 1.17
N GLU A 71 13.40 -8.42 2.17
CA GLU A 71 14.04 -8.14 3.47
C GLU A 71 15.53 -7.84 3.33
N SER A 72 16.21 -8.56 2.45
CA SER A 72 17.64 -8.37 2.17
C SER A 72 17.96 -7.22 1.21
N ALA A 73 16.93 -6.51 0.70
CA ALA A 73 17.07 -5.52 -0.36
C ALA A 73 17.74 -6.06 -1.65
N ALA A 74 17.71 -7.38 -1.89
CA ALA A 74 18.24 -8.01 -3.09
C ALA A 74 17.40 -7.69 -4.35
N VAL A 75 16.15 -7.29 -4.16
CA VAL A 75 15.26 -6.83 -5.24
C VAL A 75 14.80 -5.42 -4.94
N ILE A 76 15.00 -4.52 -5.90
CA ILE A 76 14.45 -3.15 -5.89
C ILE A 76 13.23 -3.13 -6.81
N GLY A 77 12.15 -2.48 -6.35
CA GLY A 77 10.89 -2.40 -7.08
C GLY A 77 9.88 -3.46 -6.66
N LYS A 78 8.76 -3.55 -7.39
CA LYS A 78 7.68 -4.49 -7.06
C LYS A 78 8.05 -5.91 -7.46
N ILE A 79 7.73 -6.86 -6.58
CA ILE A 79 7.66 -8.28 -6.90
C ILE A 79 6.22 -8.59 -7.32
N LEU A 80 6.04 -8.98 -8.57
CA LEU A 80 4.74 -9.45 -9.07
C LEU A 80 4.62 -10.95 -8.77
N VAL A 81 3.59 -11.32 -8.01
CA VAL A 81 3.27 -12.72 -7.72
C VAL A 81 2.21 -13.18 -8.71
N GLU A 82 2.58 -14.10 -9.58
CA GLU A 82 1.68 -14.74 -10.53
C GLU A 82 0.93 -15.88 -9.82
N VAL A 83 -0.38 -15.75 -9.80
CA VAL A 83 -1.28 -16.82 -9.37
C VAL A 83 -1.76 -17.51 -10.65
N THR A 84 -1.06 -18.56 -11.08
CA THR A 84 -1.63 -19.47 -12.06
C THR A 84 -2.83 -20.14 -11.43
N SER A 85 -4.04 -19.77 -11.87
CA SER A 85 -5.21 -20.59 -11.64
C SER A 85 -5.05 -21.84 -12.49
N ASP A 86 -4.67 -22.95 -11.87
CA ASP A 86 -4.99 -24.24 -12.45
C ASP A 86 -6.52 -24.34 -12.50
N ALA A 87 -7.07 -24.10 -13.69
CA ALA A 87 -8.44 -24.34 -14.14
C ALA A 87 -9.59 -24.14 -13.11
N ARG A 88 -10.41 -23.12 -13.36
CA ARG A 88 -11.87 -23.31 -13.48
C ARG A 88 -12.52 -22.22 -14.31
#